data_AF-A0A8S2PT79-F1
#
_entry.id   AF-A0A8S2PT79-F1
#
_cell.length_a   1.000
_cell.length_b   1.000
_cell.length_c   1.000
_cell.angle_alpha   90.00
_cell.angle_beta   90.00
_cell.angle_gamma   90.00
#
_symmetry.space_group_name_H-M   'P 1'
#
loop_
_entity.id
_entity.type
_entity.pdbx_description
1 polymer ?
#
loop_
_entity_poly.entity_id
_entity_poly.type
_entity_poly.pdbx_seq_one_letter_code
_entity_poly.pdbx_strand_id
1 'polypeptide(L)'
;MEHFGHKGGAFLGDGHGVFATIQTFPIGSGFHPDSIVISDFNKDNILDVVIADSENSNIGILHGSSNSTLTTRETHSTGANSTPIVLVEGDFNNDRRLDLAALNSRTNNLDVFLRYVVKTFANQTTYFTGACAFPISVAV
;
A
#
# COMPACT_ATOMS: atom_id res chain seq x y z
N MET A 1 7.80 20.34 -24.49
CA MET A 1 7.10 20.38 -23.19
C MET A 1 7.96 19.64 -22.21
N GLU A 2 8.60 20.36 -21.29
CA GLU A 2 9.45 19.74 -20.27
C GLU A 2 8.56 19.20 -19.14
N HIS A 3 8.68 17.91 -18.87
CA HIS A 3 7.95 17.26 -17.78
C HIS A 3 8.64 17.61 -16.45
N PHE A 4 8.01 18.44 -15.63
CA PHE A 4 8.44 18.65 -14.25
C PHE A 4 8.17 17.36 -13.45
N GLY A 5 9.22 16.60 -13.14
CA GLY A 5 9.12 15.44 -12.26
C GLY A 5 9.01 15.88 -10.79
N HIS A 6 7.94 15.51 -10.10
CA HIS A 6 7.84 15.73 -8.66
C HIS A 6 8.72 14.72 -7.92
N LYS A 7 9.41 15.19 -6.88
CA LYS A 7 10.31 14.39 -6.05
C LYS A 7 9.90 14.52 -4.58
N GLY A 8 9.81 13.41 -3.88
CA GLY A 8 9.69 13.39 -2.41
C GLY A 8 11.09 13.31 -1.77
N GLY A 9 11.30 13.99 -0.64
CA GLY A 9 12.55 13.96 0.12
C GLY A 9 12.37 13.21 1.45
N ALA A 10 13.32 12.34 1.81
CA ALA A 10 13.36 11.66 3.10
C ALA A 10 14.71 11.90 3.80
N PHE A 11 14.67 12.08 5.12
CA PHE A 11 15.86 12.05 5.98
C PHE A 11 15.93 10.70 6.68
N LEU A 12 17.01 9.96 6.44
CA LEU A 12 17.27 8.73 7.19
C LEU A 12 18.12 9.06 8.41
N GLY A 13 17.65 8.65 9.58
CA GLY A 13 18.42 8.76 10.83
C GLY A 13 19.51 7.69 10.86
N ASP A 14 20.70 8.05 11.34
CA ASP A 14 21.84 7.14 11.52
C ASP A 14 21.79 6.33 12.84
N GLY A 15 20.69 6.44 13.60
CA GLY A 15 20.56 5.81 14.92
C GLY A 15 21.30 6.55 16.05
N HIS A 16 22.03 7.63 15.75
CA HIS A 16 22.78 8.45 16.70
C HIS A 16 22.26 9.89 16.79
N GLY A 17 21.12 10.18 16.15
CA GLY A 17 20.49 11.50 16.17
C GLY A 17 21.02 12.46 15.10
N VAL A 18 21.76 11.95 14.10
CA VAL A 18 22.16 12.72 12.93
C VAL A 18 21.30 12.29 11.74
N PHE A 19 20.76 13.27 11.02
CA PHE A 19 20.09 13.03 9.75
C PHE A 19 21.14 12.94 8.64
N ALA A 20 21.11 11.86 7.87
CA ALA A 20 21.90 11.76 6.65
C ALA A 20 21.45 12.82 5.62
N THR A 21 22.26 13.00 4.57
CA THR A 21 21.90 13.84 3.42
C THR A 21 20.54 13.45 2.86
N ILE A 22 19.73 14.45 2.48
CA ILE A 22 18.41 14.22 1.90
C ILE A 22 18.48 13.26 0.72
N GLN A 23 17.71 12.18 0.78
CA GLN A 23 17.50 11.29 -0.36
C GLN A 23 16.20 11.66 -1.05
N THR A 24 16.24 11.84 -2.37
CA THR A 24 15.06 12.16 -3.17
C THR A 24 14.62 10.97 -3.98
N PHE A 25 13.35 10.60 -3.89
CA PHE A 25 12.76 9.50 -4.65
C PHE A 25 11.74 10.03 -5.67
N PRO A 26 11.73 9.52 -6.91
CA PRO A 26 10.74 9.90 -7.90
C PRO A 26 9.38 9.31 -7.50
N ILE A 27 8.39 10.17 -7.35
CA ILE A 27 7.01 9.78 -7.00
C ILE A 27 6.05 9.92 -8.19
N GLY A 28 6.57 10.20 -9.39
CA GLY A 28 5.79 10.37 -10.63
C GLY A 28 5.43 11.83 -10.93
N SER A 29 5.17 12.13 -12.20
CA SER A 29 4.70 13.45 -12.66
C SER A 29 3.20 13.63 -12.35
N GLY A 30 2.78 14.85 -11.99
CA GLY A 30 1.40 15.16 -11.62
C GLY A 30 0.97 14.63 -10.24
N PHE A 31 1.90 14.16 -9.41
CA PHE A 31 1.61 13.66 -8.07
C PHE A 31 1.56 14.83 -7.08
N HIS A 32 0.44 14.98 -6.35
CA HIS A 32 0.25 16.06 -5.37
C HIS A 32 0.17 15.48 -3.96
N PRO A 33 1.31 15.38 -3.24
CA PRO A 33 1.36 14.73 -1.94
C PRO A 33 0.77 15.61 -0.82
N ASP A 34 -0.37 15.22 -0.27
CA ASP A 34 -1.02 15.93 0.85
C ASP A 34 -0.77 15.28 2.22
N SER A 35 -0.57 13.97 2.25
CA SER A 35 -0.39 13.19 3.48
C SER A 35 0.56 12.03 3.24
N ILE A 36 1.31 11.65 4.29
CA ILE A 36 2.24 10.53 4.29
C ILE A 36 2.06 9.69 5.56
N VAL A 37 2.16 8.37 5.43
CA VAL A 37 2.32 7.43 6.56
C VAL A 37 3.47 6.46 6.26
N ILE A 38 4.14 6.00 7.31
CA ILE A 38 5.36 5.18 7.21
C ILE A 38 5.23 4.02 8.17
N SER A 39 5.25 2.80 7.63
CA SER A 39 5.12 1.56 8.40
C SER A 39 5.57 0.36 7.56
N ASP A 40 5.80 -0.77 8.21
CA ASP A 40 6.06 -2.04 7.52
C ASP A 40 4.74 -2.62 6.96
N PHE A 41 4.32 -2.06 5.84
CA PHE A 41 3.09 -2.40 5.14
C PHE A 41 3.21 -3.68 4.33
N ASN A 42 4.36 -4.36 4.30
CA ASN A 42 4.54 -5.60 3.57
C ASN A 42 4.94 -6.81 4.49
N LYS A 43 5.32 -6.55 5.76
CA LYS A 43 5.83 -7.49 6.78
C LYS A 43 7.21 -8.09 6.46
N ASP A 44 8.09 -7.36 5.78
CA ASP A 44 9.48 -7.74 5.52
C ASP A 44 10.48 -7.16 6.54
N ASN A 45 9.99 -6.43 7.55
CA ASN A 45 10.75 -5.65 8.53
C ASN A 45 11.49 -4.43 7.93
N ILE A 46 11.04 -3.94 6.78
CA ILE A 46 11.52 -2.73 6.15
C ILE A 46 10.35 -1.73 6.09
N LEU A 47 10.63 -0.46 6.39
CA LEU A 47 9.60 0.56 6.36
C LEU A 47 9.23 0.91 4.91
N ASP A 48 7.94 0.83 4.62
CA ASP A 48 7.31 1.29 3.40
C ASP A 48 6.74 2.71 3.61
N VAL A 49 6.47 3.41 2.52
CA VAL A 49 5.91 4.77 2.53
C VAL A 49 4.62 4.81 1.72
N VAL A 50 3.54 5.32 2.32
CA VAL A 50 2.27 5.55 1.62
C VAL A 50 2.04 7.05 1.52
N ILE A 51 1.64 7.51 0.34
CA ILE A 51 1.42 8.91 0.03
C ILE A 51 0.00 9.08 -0.52
N ALA A 52 -0.74 10.06 0.00
CA ALA A 52 -2.01 10.49 -0.58
C ALA A 52 -1.76 11.44 -1.74
N ASP A 53 -2.37 11.15 -2.89
CA ASP A 53 -2.29 11.96 -4.09
C ASP A 53 -3.66 12.56 -4.41
N SER A 54 -3.82 13.81 -4.02
CA SER A 54 -5.10 14.50 -4.11
C SER A 54 -5.49 14.86 -5.54
N GLU A 55 -4.51 15.03 -6.43
CA GLU A 55 -4.72 15.42 -7.82
C GLU A 55 -5.16 14.23 -8.68
N ASN A 56 -4.63 13.03 -8.43
CA ASN A 56 -4.99 11.82 -9.18
C ASN A 56 -5.95 10.88 -8.43
N SER A 57 -6.60 11.33 -7.36
CA SER A 57 -7.62 10.58 -6.62
C SER A 57 -7.17 9.16 -6.22
N ASN A 58 -5.94 9.05 -5.69
CA ASN A 58 -5.37 7.77 -5.29
C ASN A 58 -4.42 7.89 -4.10
N ILE A 59 -4.01 6.74 -3.59
CA ILE A 59 -2.84 6.59 -2.73
C ILE A 59 -1.76 5.83 -3.49
N GLY A 60 -0.50 6.19 -3.27
CA GLY A 60 0.67 5.48 -3.77
C GLY A 60 1.43 4.81 -2.62
N ILE A 61 1.82 3.55 -2.78
CA ILE A 61 2.66 2.80 -1.83
C ILE A 61 4.03 2.61 -2.48
N LEU A 62 5.07 3.02 -1.77
CA LEU A 62 6.47 2.86 -2.13
C LEU A 62 7.10 1.87 -1.16
N HIS A 63 7.55 0.72 -1.68
CA HIS A 63 8.11 -0.34 -0.85
C HIS A 63 9.56 -0.04 -0.47
N GLY A 64 9.86 -0.14 0.82
CA GLY A 64 11.22 -0.02 1.31
C GLY A 64 12.11 -1.17 0.79
N SER A 65 13.40 -0.92 0.70
CA SER A 65 14.38 -1.94 0.35
C SER A 65 15.56 -1.94 1.32
N SER A 66 16.22 -3.10 1.45
CA SER A 66 17.32 -3.32 2.39
C SER A 66 18.53 -2.43 2.13
N ASN A 67 18.62 -1.82 0.96
CA ASN A 67 19.64 -0.82 0.59
C ASN A 67 19.23 0.62 0.92
N SER A 68 18.19 0.82 1.76
CA SER A 68 17.67 2.14 2.15
C SER A 68 17.10 2.96 0.98
N THR A 69 16.60 2.29 -0.06
CA THR A 69 15.88 2.94 -1.17
C THR A 69 14.39 2.64 -1.11
N LEU A 70 13.59 3.50 -1.76
CA LEU A 70 12.19 3.23 -2.05
C LEU A 70 12.08 2.65 -3.46
N THR A 71 11.43 1.50 -3.57
CA THR A 71 11.26 0.72 -4.79
C THR A 71 9.77 0.47 -5.05
N THR A 72 9.43 0.04 -6.26
CA THR A 72 8.09 -0.43 -6.67
C THR A 72 6.92 0.39 -6.16
N ARG A 73 6.34 1.24 -7.03
CA ARG A 73 5.14 2.00 -6.70
C ARG A 73 3.88 1.19 -7.01
N GLU A 74 3.07 0.90 -6.00
CA GLU A 74 1.68 0.46 -6.16
C GLU A 74 0.74 1.65 -6.01
N THR A 75 -0.42 1.62 -6.67
CA THR A 75 -1.41 2.70 -6.60
C THR A 75 -2.81 2.14 -6.40
N HIS A 76 -3.55 2.73 -5.46
CA HIS A 76 -4.94 2.36 -5.19
C HIS A 76 -5.83 3.59 -5.29
N SER A 77 -6.88 3.51 -6.11
CA SER A 77 -7.85 4.60 -6.23
C SER A 77 -8.63 4.79 -4.94
N THR A 78 -8.87 6.05 -4.57
CA THR A 78 -9.80 6.46 -3.50
C THR A 78 -11.15 6.92 -4.08
N GLY A 79 -11.53 6.39 -5.25
CA GLY A 79 -12.75 6.76 -5.97
C GLY A 79 -12.59 7.90 -6.97
N ALA A 80 -13.48 7.96 -7.96
CA ALA A 80 -13.43 8.98 -9.00
C ALA A 80 -13.70 10.38 -8.43
N ASN A 81 -12.85 11.36 -8.80
CA ASN A 81 -12.93 12.74 -8.32
C ASN A 81 -12.88 12.86 -6.80
N SER A 82 -12.18 11.97 -6.11
CA SER A 82 -11.88 12.13 -4.70
C SER A 82 -10.64 13.01 -4.51
N THR A 83 -10.44 13.47 -3.28
CA THR A 83 -9.30 14.31 -2.91
C THR A 83 -8.83 13.81 -1.54
N PRO A 84 -8.03 12.73 -1.49
CA PRO A 84 -7.49 12.20 -0.24
C PRO A 84 -6.54 13.23 0.37
N ILE A 85 -6.84 13.65 1.61
CA ILE A 85 -6.07 14.70 2.31
C ILE A 85 -5.44 14.22 3.62
N VAL A 86 -5.90 13.08 4.15
CA VAL A 86 -5.39 12.51 5.39
C VAL A 86 -5.33 11.00 5.23
N LEU A 87 -4.20 10.42 5.64
CA LEU A 87 -4.00 8.99 5.78
C LEU A 87 -3.87 8.62 7.26
N VAL A 88 -4.47 7.50 7.64
CA VAL A 88 -4.25 6.85 8.93
C VAL A 88 -4.03 5.36 8.73
N GLU A 89 -3.25 4.77 9.61
CA GLU A 89 -2.98 3.33 9.63
C GLU A 89 -3.50 2.72 10.94
N GLY A 90 -3.91 1.46 10.87
CA GLY A 90 -4.40 0.71 12.02
C GLY A 90 -4.89 -0.67 11.62
N ASP A 91 -4.98 -1.58 12.59
CA ASP A 91 -5.66 -2.86 12.37
C ASP A 91 -7.18 -2.63 12.54
N PHE A 92 -7.87 -2.36 11.43
CA PHE A 92 -9.29 -2.01 11.43
C PHE A 92 -10.21 -3.23 11.36
N ASN A 93 -9.67 -4.39 10.98
CA ASN A 93 -10.41 -5.64 10.85
C ASN A 93 -10.01 -6.74 11.88
N ASN A 94 -9.07 -6.43 12.79
CA ASN A 94 -8.55 -7.32 13.82
C ASN A 94 -7.85 -8.57 13.26
N ASP A 95 -7.18 -8.46 12.12
CA ASP A 95 -6.40 -9.54 11.50
C ASP A 95 -4.90 -9.50 11.85
N ARG A 96 -4.51 -8.55 12.70
CA ARG A 96 -3.13 -8.26 13.13
C ARG A 96 -2.24 -7.79 12.00
N ARG A 97 -2.79 -7.12 10.99
CA ARG A 97 -2.08 -6.43 9.92
C ARG A 97 -2.50 -4.96 9.91
N LEU A 98 -1.57 -4.11 9.51
CA LEU A 98 -1.90 -2.70 9.31
C LEU A 98 -2.74 -2.59 8.04
N ASP A 99 -3.95 -2.07 8.21
CA ASP A 99 -4.81 -1.54 7.18
C ASP A 99 -4.56 -0.03 7.02
N LEU A 100 -5.11 0.55 5.97
CA LEU A 100 -5.04 1.98 5.69
C LEU A 100 -6.43 2.57 5.58
N ALA A 101 -6.61 3.81 6.04
CA ALA A 101 -7.80 4.59 5.75
C ALA A 101 -7.44 5.97 5.19
N ALA A 102 -8.20 6.41 4.18
CA ALA A 102 -8.01 7.68 3.51
C ALA A 102 -9.26 8.55 3.65
N LEU A 103 -9.12 9.75 4.20
CA LEU A 103 -10.19 10.73 4.28
C LEU A 103 -10.20 11.58 3.00
N ASN A 104 -11.31 11.55 2.28
CA ASN A 104 -11.49 12.31 1.05
C ASN A 104 -12.34 13.55 1.29
N SER A 105 -11.74 14.73 1.10
CA SER A 105 -12.40 16.02 1.35
C SER A 105 -13.45 16.39 0.30
N ARG A 106 -13.22 16.03 -0.96
CA ARG A 106 -14.13 16.38 -2.07
C ARG A 106 -15.39 15.52 -2.12
N THR A 107 -15.25 14.23 -1.86
CA THR A 107 -16.34 13.25 -1.89
C THR A 107 -16.99 13.01 -0.53
N ASN A 108 -16.46 13.62 0.54
CA ASN A 108 -16.97 13.53 1.91
C ASN A 108 -17.13 12.09 2.42
N ASN A 109 -16.18 11.21 2.07
CA ASN A 109 -16.15 9.82 2.49
C ASN A 109 -14.78 9.42 3.05
N LEU A 110 -14.77 8.30 3.77
CA LEU A 110 -13.57 7.61 4.22
C LEU A 110 -13.48 6.29 3.47
N ASP A 111 -12.36 6.03 2.80
CA ASP A 111 -12.07 4.73 2.20
C ASP A 111 -11.19 3.93 3.16
N VAL A 112 -11.47 2.63 3.32
CA VAL A 112 -10.66 1.70 4.10
C VAL A 112 -10.08 0.63 3.18
N PHE A 113 -8.76 0.58 3.10
CA PHE A 113 -8.00 -0.40 2.35
C PHE A 113 -7.57 -1.52 3.30
N LEU A 114 -8.34 -2.60 3.28
CA LEU A 114 -8.03 -3.79 4.06
C LEU A 114 -6.89 -4.57 3.43
N ARG A 115 -5.93 -4.94 4.25
CA ARG A 115 -4.78 -5.69 3.79
C ARG A 115 -5.06 -7.18 3.81
N TYR A 116 -5.35 -7.74 2.63
CA TYR A 116 -5.51 -9.20 2.52
C TYR A 116 -4.17 -9.89 2.34
N VAL A 117 -3.97 -10.99 3.05
CA VAL A 117 -3.11 -12.05 2.52
C VAL A 117 -3.88 -12.65 1.36
N VAL A 118 -3.32 -12.65 0.16
CA VAL A 118 -3.62 -13.77 -0.72
C VAL A 118 -3.10 -14.97 0.04
N LYS A 119 -3.96 -15.63 0.84
CA LYS A 119 -3.73 -17.01 1.23
C LYS A 119 -3.58 -17.69 -0.10
N THR A 120 -2.35 -17.88 -0.53
CA THR A 120 -2.03 -18.90 -1.49
C THR A 120 -2.58 -20.15 -0.83
N PHE A 121 -3.78 -20.55 -1.25
CA PHE A 121 -4.11 -21.96 -1.21
C PHE A 121 -3.06 -22.58 -2.12
N ALA A 122 -1.95 -22.98 -1.51
CA ALA A 122 -0.94 -23.78 -2.16
C ALA A 122 -1.67 -25.01 -2.68
N ASN A 123 -1.75 -25.11 -4.01
CA ASN A 123 -2.39 -26.16 -4.79
C ASN A 123 -3.88 -26.39 -4.53
N GLN A 124 -4.70 -26.11 -5.54
CA GLN A 124 -5.87 -26.93 -5.80
C GLN A 124 -5.38 -28.35 -6.14
N THR A 125 -5.46 -29.29 -5.20
CA THR A 125 -5.34 -30.72 -5.53
C THR A 125 -6.70 -31.21 -6.00
N THR A 126 -6.88 -31.31 -7.31
CA THR A 126 -8.07 -31.92 -7.91
C THR A 126 -7.94 -33.45 -7.84
N TYR A 127 -8.76 -34.10 -7.00
CA TYR A 127 -8.93 -35.55 -7.02
C TYR A 127 -10.07 -35.91 -7.98
N PHE A 128 -9.75 -36.55 -9.11
CA PHE A 128 -10.75 -37.10 -10.01
C PHE A 128 -11.44 -38.28 -9.34
N THR A 129 -12.75 -38.20 -9.10
CA THR A 129 -13.56 -39.34 -8.64
C THR A 129 -13.87 -40.33 -9.77
N GLY A 130 -13.36 -40.11 -10.99
CA GLY A 130 -13.62 -40.92 -12.19
C GLY A 130 -14.88 -40.49 -12.95
N ALA A 131 -14.93 -40.74 -14.26
CA ALA A 131 -15.95 -40.22 -15.19
C ALA A 131 -17.40 -40.73 -14.95
N CYS A 132 -17.64 -41.53 -13.91
CA CYS A 132 -18.94 -42.07 -13.53
C CYS A 132 -19.19 -42.09 -12.00
N ALA A 133 -18.52 -41.26 -11.20
CA ALA A 133 -18.74 -41.24 -9.74
C ALA A 133 -19.71 -40.13 -9.30
N PHE A 134 -20.61 -40.48 -8.38
CA PHE A 134 -21.53 -39.57 -7.67
C PHE A 134 -21.15 -39.50 -6.18
N PRO A 135 -20.18 -38.67 -5.76
CA PRO A 135 -19.84 -38.54 -4.36
C PRO A 135 -21.01 -37.93 -3.58
N ILE A 136 -21.43 -38.60 -2.50
CA ILE A 136 -22.63 -38.22 -1.72
C ILE A 136 -22.32 -37.50 -0.39
N SER A 137 -21.09 -37.52 0.11
CA SER A 137 -20.69 -36.65 1.23
C SER A 137 -19.16 -36.53 1.39
N VAL A 138 -18.74 -35.47 2.07
CA VAL A 138 -17.40 -35.28 2.64
C VAL A 138 -17.57 -34.92 4.11
N ALA A 139 -16.71 -35.43 4.98
CA ALA A 139 -16.64 -35.04 6.40
C ALA A 139 -15.21 -34.58 6.73
N VAL A 140 -15.09 -33.69 7.72
CA VAL A 140 -13.81 -33.17 8.25
C VAL A 140 -13.42 -33.96 9.49
#